data_AF-A0A7K0N7G7-F1
#
_entry.id   AF-A0A7K0N7G7-F1
#
_cell.length_a   1.000
_cell.length_b   1.000
_cell.length_c   1.000
_cell.angle_alpha   90.00
_cell.angle_beta   90.00
_cell.angle_gamma   90.00
#
_symmetry.space_group_name_H-M   'P 1'
#
loop_
_entity.id
_entity.type
_entity.pdbx_description
1 polymer ?
#
loop_
_entity_poly.entity_id
_entity_poly.type
_entity_poly.pdbx_seq_one_letter_code
_entity_poly.pdbx_strand_id
1 'polypeptide(L)'
;MSVQTNLPLAQGLYDPTREHDACGVAFVATLTGAGSHGVIAKALTALRNLDHRGASGSEPDSGDGAGILLQVPDTFLRANVAFELPPVGQYAVGNAFLPQTDTQVAANKSAVERIARDEGLVVLGWRTVPTDPSSVGMTAQSVMPNFEQLFLSSPQGISGLAL
;
A
#
# COMPACT_ATOMS: atom_id res chain seq x y z
N MET A 1 24.09 -25.27 -18.38
CA MET A 1 23.23 -25.57 -17.22
C MET A 1 21.80 -25.26 -17.64
N SER A 2 20.97 -26.27 -17.88
CA SER A 2 19.56 -26.03 -18.22
C SER A 2 18.82 -25.62 -16.96
N VAL A 3 18.24 -24.43 -16.96
CA VAL A 3 17.28 -24.04 -15.93
C VAL A 3 16.09 -24.99 -16.07
N GLN A 4 15.89 -25.87 -15.09
CA GLN A 4 14.65 -26.66 -15.01
C GLN A 4 13.54 -25.68 -14.64
N THR A 5 12.76 -25.28 -15.63
CA THR A 5 11.50 -24.58 -15.43
C THR A 5 10.46 -25.59 -14.94
N ASN A 6 9.79 -25.32 -13.82
CA ASN A 6 8.68 -26.11 -13.26
C ASN A 6 7.39 -26.06 -14.13
N LEU A 7 7.54 -25.82 -15.43
CA LEU A 7 6.43 -25.69 -16.37
C LEU A 7 5.95 -27.07 -16.80
N PRO A 8 4.62 -27.27 -17.01
CA PRO A 8 4.10 -28.48 -17.60
C PRO A 8 4.77 -28.78 -18.96
N LEU A 9 4.80 -30.06 -19.36
CA LEU A 9 5.18 -30.40 -20.72
C LEU A 9 4.13 -29.85 -21.71
N ALA A 10 4.56 -29.58 -22.95
CA ALA A 10 3.66 -29.15 -24.02
C ALA A 10 2.51 -30.17 -24.17
N GLN A 11 1.26 -29.69 -24.11
CA GLN A 11 0.06 -30.53 -24.18
C GLN A 11 -1.10 -29.77 -24.85
N GLY A 12 -1.66 -30.33 -25.93
CA GLY A 12 -2.73 -29.67 -26.69
C GLY A 12 -2.23 -28.37 -27.34
N LEU A 13 -2.91 -27.24 -27.06
CA LEU A 13 -2.50 -25.90 -27.53
C LEU A 13 -1.50 -25.20 -26.59
N TYR A 14 -1.11 -25.84 -25.48
CA TYR A 14 -0.14 -25.29 -24.54
C TYR A 14 1.30 -25.46 -25.06
N ASP A 15 2.03 -24.36 -25.18
CA ASP A 15 3.46 -24.30 -25.50
C ASP A 15 4.22 -23.63 -24.35
N PRO A 16 5.04 -24.36 -23.57
CA PRO A 16 5.78 -23.81 -22.43
C PRO A 16 6.73 -22.68 -22.81
N THR A 17 7.13 -22.59 -24.07
CA THR A 17 8.02 -21.51 -24.56
C THR A 17 7.30 -20.16 -24.69
N ARG A 18 5.96 -20.17 -24.64
CA ARG A 18 5.09 -18.98 -24.72
C ARG A 18 4.49 -18.61 -23.35
N GLU A 19 4.90 -19.29 -22.28
CA GLU A 19 4.47 -18.99 -20.92
C GLU A 19 5.17 -17.73 -20.40
N HIS A 20 4.39 -16.74 -19.97
CA HIS A 20 4.91 -15.48 -19.46
C HIS A 20 4.02 -14.95 -18.34
N ASP A 21 4.63 -14.60 -17.20
CA ASP A 21 3.94 -13.91 -16.11
C ASP A 21 3.49 -12.52 -16.57
N ALA A 22 2.21 -12.19 -16.34
CA ALA A 22 1.61 -11.00 -16.91
C ALA A 22 1.83 -9.71 -16.09
N CYS A 23 2.28 -9.73 -14.84
CA CYS A 23 2.24 -8.54 -13.96
C CYS A 23 3.17 -7.38 -14.39
N GLY A 24 2.58 -6.18 -14.53
CA GLY A 24 3.27 -4.92 -14.79
C GLY A 24 3.95 -4.31 -13.56
N VAL A 25 5.22 -3.89 -13.68
CA VAL A 25 5.92 -3.10 -12.65
C VAL A 25 6.61 -1.91 -13.32
N ALA A 26 6.56 -0.76 -12.66
CA ALA A 26 7.29 0.44 -13.06
C ALA A 26 7.91 1.12 -11.83
N PHE A 27 8.98 1.88 -12.05
CA PHE A 27 9.64 2.67 -11.03
C PHE A 27 9.97 4.06 -11.57
N VAL A 28 9.78 5.08 -10.73
CA VAL A 28 10.11 6.47 -11.07
C VAL A 28 10.93 7.06 -9.93
N ALA A 29 12.09 7.61 -10.26
CA ALA A 29 12.93 8.34 -9.34
C ALA A 29 13.39 9.67 -9.93
N THR A 30 13.79 10.58 -9.05
CA THR A 30 14.54 11.78 -9.41
C THR A 30 16.00 11.60 -9.02
N LEU A 31 16.93 12.02 -9.89
CA LEU A 31 18.36 12.01 -9.59
C LEU A 31 18.75 13.07 -8.56
N THR A 32 17.89 14.06 -8.33
CA THR A 32 18.15 15.15 -7.37
C THR A 32 17.88 14.75 -5.92
N GLY A 33 17.19 13.62 -5.69
CA GLY A 33 16.70 13.21 -4.37
C GLY A 33 15.56 14.08 -3.79
N ALA A 34 15.16 15.16 -4.47
CA ALA A 34 14.13 16.07 -3.96
C ALA A 34 12.71 15.53 -4.22
N GLY A 35 11.94 15.33 -3.15
CA GLY A 35 10.53 14.91 -3.25
C GLY A 35 9.68 15.93 -4.03
N SER A 36 8.86 15.46 -4.96
CA SER A 36 7.90 16.31 -5.69
C SER A 36 6.66 15.53 -6.10
N HIS A 37 5.52 16.22 -6.17
CA HIS A 37 4.28 15.63 -6.69
C HIS A 37 4.42 15.19 -8.17
N GLY A 38 5.36 15.78 -8.92
CA GLY A 38 5.66 15.36 -10.29
C GLY A 38 6.13 13.90 -10.41
N VAL A 39 6.81 13.35 -9.40
CA VAL A 39 7.19 11.93 -9.35
C VAL A 39 5.95 11.05 -9.21
N ILE A 40 4.99 11.46 -8.36
CA ILE A 40 3.72 10.75 -8.15
C ILE A 40 2.89 10.77 -9.44
N ALA A 41 2.76 11.91 -10.11
CA ALA A 41 2.03 12.03 -11.37
C ALA A 41 2.60 11.10 -12.47
N LYS A 42 3.94 11.00 -12.54
CA LYS A 42 4.61 10.06 -13.45
C LYS A 42 4.34 8.61 -13.07
N ALA A 43 4.39 8.25 -11.79
CA ALA A 43 4.09 6.90 -11.32
C ALA A 43 2.63 6.49 -11.66
N LEU A 44 1.67 7.39 -11.47
CA LEU A 44 0.27 7.15 -11.86
C LEU A 44 0.10 7.00 -13.38
N THR A 45 0.87 7.76 -14.17
CA THR A 45 0.90 7.60 -15.64
C THR A 45 1.46 6.23 -16.02
N ALA A 46 2.53 5.80 -15.36
CA ALA A 46 3.10 4.47 -15.59
C ALA A 46 2.11 3.36 -15.25
N LEU A 47 1.40 3.45 -14.12
CA LEU A 47 0.35 2.48 -13.76
C LEU A 47 -0.75 2.38 -14.83
N ARG A 48 -1.24 3.51 -15.34
CA ARG A 48 -2.24 3.51 -16.43
C ARG A 48 -1.71 2.85 -17.70
N ASN A 49 -0.43 3.04 -18.01
CA ASN A 49 0.19 2.41 -19.18
C ASN A 49 0.40 0.90 -18.98
N LEU A 50 0.36 0.39 -17.75
CA LEU A 50 0.45 -1.03 -17.42
C LEU A 50 -0.91 -1.74 -17.40
N ASP A 51 -2.01 -1.06 -17.71
CA ASP A 51 -3.36 -1.63 -17.68
C ASP A 51 -3.50 -2.87 -18.59
N HIS A 52 -2.86 -2.86 -19.76
CA HIS A 52 -2.80 -4.02 -20.68
C HIS A 52 -2.08 -5.26 -20.10
N ARG A 53 -1.45 -5.12 -18.93
CA ARG A 53 -0.76 -6.17 -18.16
C ARG A 53 -1.51 -6.51 -16.87
N GLY A 54 -2.62 -5.85 -16.59
CA GLY A 54 -3.49 -6.14 -15.47
C GLY A 54 -4.36 -7.35 -15.77
N ALA A 55 -4.57 -8.18 -14.76
CA ALA A 55 -5.68 -9.13 -14.77
C ALA A 55 -6.96 -8.39 -14.34
N SER A 56 -8.01 -8.55 -15.15
CA SER A 56 -9.34 -8.06 -14.84
C SER A 56 -10.12 -9.16 -14.13
N GLY A 57 -10.89 -8.78 -13.10
CA GLY A 57 -11.81 -9.69 -12.43
C GLY A 57 -12.99 -10.08 -13.34
N SER A 58 -13.97 -10.78 -12.76
CA SER A 58 -15.20 -11.16 -13.47
C SER A 58 -16.09 -9.97 -13.88
N GLU A 59 -15.83 -8.78 -13.32
CA GLU A 59 -16.54 -7.53 -13.59
C GLU A 59 -15.57 -6.56 -14.30
N PRO A 60 -16.01 -5.79 -15.31
CA PRO A 60 -15.15 -4.82 -16.02
C PRO A 60 -14.48 -3.78 -15.12
N ASP A 61 -15.12 -3.49 -13.99
CA ASP A 61 -14.82 -2.47 -13.00
C ASP A 61 -14.10 -3.03 -11.75
N SER A 62 -13.72 -4.31 -11.80
CA SER A 62 -12.87 -4.97 -10.80
C SER A 62 -11.55 -5.43 -11.43
N GLY A 63 -10.43 -5.10 -10.79
CA GLY A 63 -9.11 -5.63 -11.14
C GLY A 63 -8.48 -6.38 -9.96
N ASP A 64 -7.48 -7.22 -10.23
CA ASP A 64 -6.81 -8.02 -9.20
C ASP A 64 -6.04 -7.18 -8.18
N GLY A 65 -5.54 -6.01 -8.60
CA GLY A 65 -4.89 -5.05 -7.72
C GLY A 65 -3.97 -4.07 -8.44
N ALA A 66 -3.88 -2.86 -7.89
CA ALA A 66 -2.94 -1.83 -8.30
C ALA A 66 -2.48 -1.02 -7.09
N GLY A 67 -1.27 -0.47 -7.13
CA GLY A 67 -0.74 0.33 -6.03
C GLY A 67 0.54 1.06 -6.37
N ILE A 68 0.85 2.07 -5.57
CA ILE A 68 2.15 2.76 -5.59
C ILE A 68 2.77 2.70 -4.19
N LEU A 69 4.07 2.50 -4.13
CA LEU A 69 4.86 2.72 -2.92
C LEU A 69 5.63 4.04 -3.07
N LEU A 70 5.57 4.87 -2.04
CA LEU A 70 6.22 6.17 -1.98
C LEU A 70 6.89 6.39 -0.64
N GLN A 71 7.84 7.33 -0.60
CA GLN A 71 8.43 7.81 0.66
C GLN A 71 7.37 8.52 1.51
N VAL A 72 7.52 8.50 2.84
CA VAL A 72 6.60 9.17 3.77
C VAL A 72 6.44 10.66 3.39
N PRO A 73 5.24 11.10 2.94
CA PRO A 73 5.05 12.44 2.42
C PRO A 73 4.74 13.43 3.56
N ASP A 74 5.75 13.82 4.33
CA ASP A 74 5.60 14.57 5.59
C ASP A 74 4.71 15.81 5.49
N THR A 75 4.96 16.68 4.51
CA THR A 75 4.17 17.91 4.31
C THR A 75 2.69 17.62 4.12
N PHE A 76 2.37 16.54 3.39
CA PHE A 76 0.98 16.12 3.20
C PHE A 76 0.39 15.56 4.49
N LEU A 77 1.08 14.65 5.17
CA LEU A 77 0.57 13.99 6.38
C LEU A 77 0.32 15.00 7.50
N ARG A 78 1.27 15.91 7.74
CA ARG A 78 1.18 16.96 8.76
C ARG A 78 -0.01 17.91 8.54
N ALA A 79 -0.41 18.11 7.28
CA ALA A 79 -1.59 18.90 6.93
C ALA A 79 -2.92 18.13 7.03
N ASN A 80 -2.88 16.81 7.23
CA ASN A 80 -4.04 15.90 7.13
C ASN A 80 -4.26 15.04 8.39
N VAL A 81 -3.62 15.38 9.51
CA VAL A 81 -3.83 14.74 10.82
C VAL A 81 -4.22 15.79 11.85
N ALA A 82 -4.94 15.37 12.90
CA ALA A 82 -5.42 16.24 13.98
C ALA A 82 -4.44 16.34 15.17
N PHE A 83 -3.25 15.75 15.06
CA PHE A 83 -2.24 15.67 16.11
C PHE A 83 -0.88 16.14 15.58
N GLU A 84 0.01 16.54 16.48
CA GLU A 84 1.34 16.97 16.12
C GLU A 84 2.23 15.78 15.74
N LEU A 85 2.92 15.89 14.61
CA LEU A 85 3.92 14.91 14.20
C LEU A 85 5.31 15.34 14.68
N PRO A 86 6.14 14.42 15.18
CA PRO A 86 7.58 14.65 15.37
C PRO A 86 8.28 15.13 14.08
N PRO A 87 9.55 15.57 14.18
CA PRO A 87 10.38 15.86 13.01
C PRO A 87 10.43 14.69 12.01
N VAL A 88 10.71 15.01 10.74
CA VAL A 88 10.85 14.01 9.68
C VAL A 88 11.84 12.92 10.09
N GLY A 89 11.43 11.66 9.94
CA GLY A 89 12.22 10.49 10.32
C GLY A 89 12.10 10.10 11.79
N GLN A 90 11.41 10.87 12.64
CA GLN A 90 11.15 10.52 14.06
C GLN A 90 9.72 10.03 14.30
N TYR A 91 8.97 9.79 13.22
CA TYR A 91 7.69 9.10 13.28
C TYR A 91 7.58 8.11 12.12
N ALA A 92 6.78 7.09 12.34
CA ALA A 92 6.39 6.09 11.36
C ALA A 92 4.89 6.21 11.07
N VAL A 93 4.50 5.85 9.85
CA VAL A 93 3.10 5.70 9.44
C VAL A 93 2.89 4.30 8.89
N GLY A 94 1.87 3.60 9.39
CA GLY A 94 1.46 2.29 8.90
C GLY A 94 0.07 2.36 8.28
N ASN A 95 -0.14 1.69 7.14
CA ASN A 95 -1.47 1.50 6.57
C ASN A 95 -2.08 0.20 7.13
N ALA A 96 -3.26 0.30 7.72
CA ALA A 96 -4.00 -0.82 8.30
C ALA A 96 -5.31 -1.04 7.54
N PHE A 97 -5.58 -2.30 7.20
CA PHE A 97 -6.83 -2.73 6.58
C PHE A 97 -7.65 -3.43 7.67
N LEU A 98 -8.64 -2.73 8.19
CA LEU A 98 -9.45 -3.19 9.33
C LEU A 98 -10.80 -3.73 8.87
N PRO A 99 -11.45 -4.60 9.67
CA PRO A 99 -12.82 -5.07 9.39
C PRO A 99 -13.81 -3.90 9.28
N GLN A 100 -14.94 -4.14 8.61
CA GLN A 100 -15.97 -3.10 8.39
C GLN A 100 -16.75 -2.70 9.66
N THR A 101 -16.84 -3.57 10.66
CA THR A 101 -17.69 -3.35 11.84
C THR A 101 -16.98 -2.54 12.92
N ASP A 102 -17.60 -1.47 13.43
CA ASP A 102 -17.01 -0.54 14.41
C ASP A 102 -16.45 -1.23 15.66
N THR A 103 -17.16 -2.22 16.20
CA THR A 103 -16.71 -2.98 17.38
C THR A 103 -15.43 -3.76 17.10
N GLN A 104 -15.29 -4.33 15.89
CA GLN A 104 -14.08 -5.02 15.47
C GLN A 104 -12.96 -4.03 15.17
N VAL A 105 -13.26 -2.87 14.58
CA VAL A 105 -12.27 -1.80 14.35
C VAL A 105 -11.66 -1.37 15.69
N ALA A 106 -12.48 -1.04 16.69
CA ALA A 106 -12.00 -0.60 18.00
C ALA A 106 -11.16 -1.67 18.71
N ALA A 107 -11.59 -2.94 18.66
CA ALA A 107 -10.84 -4.06 19.23
C ALA A 107 -9.48 -4.27 18.54
N ASN A 108 -9.43 -4.22 17.21
CA ASN A 108 -8.19 -4.36 16.45
C ASN A 108 -7.25 -3.17 16.68
N LYS A 109 -7.74 -1.93 16.68
CA LYS A 109 -6.94 -0.75 17.02
C LYS A 109 -6.33 -0.88 18.42
N SER A 110 -7.15 -1.27 19.41
CA SER A 110 -6.68 -1.50 20.79
C SER A 110 -5.60 -2.58 20.90
N ALA A 111 -5.72 -3.65 20.12
CA ALA A 111 -4.72 -4.73 20.08
C ALA A 111 -3.40 -4.24 19.47
N VAL A 112 -3.46 -3.49 18.38
CA VAL A 112 -2.27 -2.88 17.75
C VAL A 112 -1.62 -1.87 18.68
N GLU A 113 -2.39 -1.02 19.35
CA GLU A 113 -1.87 -0.06 20.32
C GLU A 113 -1.20 -0.73 21.53
N ARG A 114 -1.73 -1.88 21.96
CA ARG A 114 -1.07 -2.67 23.01
C ARG A 114 0.28 -3.19 22.53
N ILE A 115 0.37 -3.75 21.33
CA ILE A 115 1.64 -4.21 20.75
C ILE A 115 2.63 -3.04 20.63
N ALA A 116 2.19 -1.88 20.14
CA ALA A 116 3.04 -0.70 20.05
C ALA A 116 3.61 -0.30 21.43
N ARG A 117 2.80 -0.34 22.49
CA ARG A 117 3.27 -0.10 23.87
C ARG A 117 4.25 -1.17 24.35
N ASP A 118 3.97 -2.44 24.05
CA ASP A 118 4.82 -3.59 24.43
C ASP A 118 6.21 -3.46 23.76
N GLU A 119 6.28 -2.90 22.55
CA GLU A 119 7.52 -2.58 21.82
C GLU A 119 8.15 -1.22 22.22
N GLY A 120 7.59 -0.54 23.23
CA GLY A 120 8.12 0.75 23.71
C GLY A 120 7.85 1.95 22.79
N LEU A 121 6.92 1.83 21.85
CA LEU A 121 6.48 2.90 20.94
C LEU A 121 5.31 3.70 21.52
N VAL A 122 5.16 4.92 21.02
CA VAL A 122 4.05 5.83 21.35
C VAL A 122 3.14 5.95 20.13
N VAL A 123 1.86 5.66 20.33
CA VAL A 123 0.82 5.88 19.34
C VAL A 123 0.43 7.36 19.36
N LEU A 124 0.70 8.05 18.26
CA LEU A 124 0.37 9.47 18.08
C LEU A 124 -1.11 9.65 17.72
N GLY A 125 -1.65 8.70 16.95
CA GLY A 125 -3.05 8.69 16.58
C GLY A 125 -3.34 7.84 15.35
N TRP A 126 -4.62 7.81 15.02
CA TRP A 126 -5.15 7.15 13.83
C TRP A 126 -5.75 8.18 12.87
N ARG A 127 -5.63 7.95 11.57
CA ARG A 127 -6.25 8.73 10.51
C ARG A 127 -7.01 7.81 9.57
N THR A 128 -8.30 8.02 9.45
CA THR A 128 -9.10 7.36 8.41
C THR A 128 -8.65 7.84 7.03
N VAL A 129 -8.33 6.90 6.14
CA VAL A 129 -7.89 7.22 4.78
C VAL A 129 -9.13 7.55 3.94
N PRO A 130 -9.21 8.75 3.32
CA PRO A 130 -10.31 9.08 2.43
C PRO A 130 -10.33 8.14 1.22
N THR A 131 -11.48 7.56 0.91
CA THR A 131 -11.70 6.67 -0.24
C THR A 131 -12.94 7.10 -1.02
N ASP A 132 -12.95 6.77 -2.32
CA ASP A 132 -14.12 6.90 -3.19
C ASP A 132 -14.34 5.55 -3.89
N PRO A 133 -15.27 4.72 -3.39
CA PRO A 133 -15.53 3.39 -3.95
C PRO A 133 -16.46 3.42 -5.18
N SER A 134 -16.92 4.59 -5.65
CA SER A 134 -17.94 4.70 -6.71
C SER A 134 -17.56 4.06 -8.04
N SER A 135 -16.26 3.84 -8.29
CA SER A 135 -15.71 3.21 -9.49
C SER A 135 -15.21 1.78 -9.28
N VAL A 136 -15.38 1.22 -8.08
CA VAL A 136 -14.93 -0.13 -7.72
C VAL A 136 -16.05 -1.13 -7.97
N GLY A 137 -15.79 -2.26 -8.63
CA GLY A 137 -16.82 -3.28 -8.85
C GLY A 137 -17.39 -3.88 -7.55
N MET A 138 -18.63 -4.37 -7.63
CA MET A 138 -19.39 -4.85 -6.46
C MET A 138 -18.69 -5.96 -5.69
N THR A 139 -18.00 -6.85 -6.40
CA THR A 139 -17.26 -7.94 -5.76
C THR A 139 -16.17 -7.38 -4.84
N ALA A 140 -15.34 -6.45 -5.32
CA ALA A 140 -14.30 -5.81 -4.51
C ALA A 140 -14.89 -4.94 -3.38
N GLN A 141 -15.99 -4.22 -3.63
CA GLN A 141 -16.67 -3.45 -2.59
C GLN A 141 -17.17 -4.33 -1.44
N SER A 142 -17.69 -5.52 -1.75
CA SER A 142 -18.25 -6.44 -0.73
C SER A 142 -17.21 -6.91 0.31
N VAL A 143 -15.92 -6.85 -0.05
CA VAL A 143 -14.79 -7.21 0.82
C VAL A 143 -13.90 -6.02 1.17
N MET A 144 -14.32 -4.79 0.84
CA MET A 144 -13.53 -3.58 1.07
C MET A 144 -13.31 -3.34 2.57
N PRO A 145 -12.07 -3.23 3.07
CA PRO A 145 -11.79 -2.97 4.47
C PRO A 145 -12.01 -1.49 4.82
N ASN A 146 -12.03 -1.19 6.11
CA ASN A 146 -11.78 0.17 6.61
C ASN A 146 -10.29 0.47 6.50
N PHE A 147 -9.93 1.51 5.74
CA PHE A 147 -8.55 1.94 5.55
C PHE A 147 -8.16 2.97 6.60
N GLU A 148 -7.19 2.63 7.42
CA GLU A 148 -6.73 3.47 8.53
C GLU A 148 -5.21 3.64 8.47
N GLN A 149 -4.73 4.79 8.91
CA GLN A 149 -3.31 5.07 9.07
C GLN A 149 -2.99 5.20 10.55
N LEU A 150 -2.07 4.37 11.03
CA LEU A 150 -1.52 4.44 12.38
C LEU A 150 -0.23 5.26 12.36
N PHE A 151 -0.10 6.19 13.30
CA PHE A 151 1.09 7.01 13.46
C PHE A 151 1.80 6.66 14.76
N LEU A 152 3.09 6.37 14.67
CA LEU A 152 3.93 5.90 15.78
C LEU A 152 5.15 6.79 15.93
N SER A 153 5.69 6.87 17.13
CA SER A 153 6.99 7.47 17.42
C SER A 153 7.70 6.69 18.53
N SER A 154 8.99 6.94 18.70
CA SER A 154 9.76 6.40 19.83
C SER A 154 10.02 7.52 20.86
N PRO A 155 9.71 7.30 22.15
CA PRO A 155 10.05 8.26 23.20
C PRO A 155 11.57 8.37 23.44
N GLN A 156 12.36 7.42 22.94
CA GLN A 156 13.83 7.45 23.00
C GLN A 156 14.47 8.25 21.85
N GLY A 157 13.67 8.92 21.01
CA GLY A 157 14.17 9.73 19.91
C GLY A 157 14.80 8.91 18.78
N ILE A 158 14.43 7.63 18.66
CA ILE A 158 14.88 6.77 17.56
C ILE A 158 14.36 7.35 16.24
N SER A 159 15.20 7.29 15.19
CA SER A 159 14.88 7.88 13.89
C SER A 159 15.35 7.02 12.70
N GLY A 160 14.76 7.30 11.54
CA GLY A 160 15.10 6.63 10.29
C GLY A 160 14.65 5.17 10.28
N LEU A 161 15.48 4.29 9.73
CA LEU A 161 15.21 2.84 9.64
C LEU A 161 15.28 2.10 10.98
N ALA A 162 15.80 2.74 12.02
CA ALA A 162 15.89 2.15 13.34
C ALA A 162 14.58 2.28 14.14
N LEU A 163 13.69 3.18 13.71
CA LEU A 163 12.35 3.36 14.26
C LEU A 163 11.43 2.23 13.77
#